data_AF-A0A2H9M7R8-F1
#
_entry.id   AF-A0A2H9M7R8-F1
#
_cell.length_a   1.000
_cell.length_b   1.000
_cell.length_c   1.000
_cell.angle_alpha   90.00
_cell.angle_beta   90.00
_cell.angle_gamma   90.00
#
_symmetry.space_group_name_H-M   'P 1'
#
loop_
_entity.id
_entity.type
_entity.pdbx_description
1 polymer ?
#
loop_
_entity_poly.entity_id
_entity_poly.type
_entity_poly.pdbx_seq_one_letter_code
_entity_poly.pdbx_strand_id
1 'polypeptide(L)'
;MSKQDYLLSKNLKKLQEQKGLSQDRLAKLADIANNTIIKIDQGENQNPTLDTLKKIAKAKDFFLNKLKSPTKKYKRYLGSPLRYGGGKTLAVGHILEFLPPDIKKVVSPFFGGGSVEVAIAKELGIEVIGYDIFEMLVNYWQIQISQPEKLYKGLLKIKPTAKNYEKIKNTLRQHWNKFDGFDGKLKDLECATYYFFNHNLSYGPGFLGWMSSIYKDEKKYLSMI
;
A
#
# COMPACT_ATOMS: atom_id res chain seq x y z
N MET A 1 -29.72 23.89 19.63
CA MET A 1 -28.82 23.13 18.74
C MET A 1 -27.67 22.59 19.56
N SER A 2 -27.36 21.30 19.43
CA SER A 2 -26.12 20.74 19.98
C SER A 2 -24.92 21.38 19.28
N LYS A 3 -23.78 21.54 19.98
CA LYS A 3 -22.53 22.01 19.36
C LYS A 3 -22.11 21.11 18.19
N GLN A 4 -22.54 19.85 18.15
CA GLN A 4 -22.25 18.95 17.04
C GLN A 4 -23.13 19.19 15.79
N ASP A 5 -24.18 20.01 15.89
CA ASP A 5 -25.13 20.30 14.80
C ASP A 5 -24.65 21.44 13.88
N TYR A 6 -23.53 22.10 14.21
CA TYR A 6 -22.97 23.14 13.34
C TYR A 6 -22.62 22.59 11.96
N LEU A 7 -22.95 23.36 10.93
CA LEU A 7 -22.83 22.95 9.53
C LEU A 7 -21.41 22.47 9.16
N LEU A 8 -20.38 23.18 9.64
CA LEU A 8 -18.98 22.80 9.40
C LEU A 8 -18.64 21.45 10.05
N SER A 9 -18.97 21.26 11.33
CA SER A 9 -18.74 20.02 12.09
C SER A 9 -19.47 18.84 11.46
N LYS A 10 -20.73 19.05 11.07
CA LYS A 10 -21.56 18.06 10.38
C LYS A 10 -20.98 17.68 9.03
N ASN A 11 -20.53 18.66 8.25
CA ASN A 11 -19.94 18.43 6.94
C ASN A 11 -18.59 17.71 7.04
N LEU A 12 -17.73 18.09 7.99
CA LEU A 12 -16.42 17.47 8.18
C LEU A 12 -16.54 16.00 8.61
N LYS A 13 -17.39 15.71 9.60
CA LYS A 13 -17.71 14.33 10.04
C LYS A 13 -18.29 13.49 8.91
N LYS A 14 -19.24 14.04 8.15
CA LYS A 14 -19.80 13.36 6.97
C LYS A 14 -18.72 13.05 5.94
N LEU A 15 -17.76 13.96 5.74
CA LEU A 15 -16.62 13.77 4.83
C LEU A 15 -15.65 12.69 5.35
N GLN A 16 -15.38 12.68 6.66
CA GLN A 16 -14.57 11.64 7.32
C GLN A 16 -15.21 10.26 7.21
N GLU A 17 -16.52 10.15 7.45
CA GLU A 17 -17.28 8.91 7.30
C GLU A 17 -17.29 8.41 5.85
N GLN A 18 -17.58 9.31 4.89
CA GLN A 18 -17.56 8.97 3.46
C GLN A 18 -16.19 8.52 2.96
N LYS A 19 -15.10 9.00 3.58
CA LYS A 19 -13.72 8.68 3.22
C LYS A 19 -13.06 7.67 4.15
N GLY A 20 -13.76 7.12 5.15
CA GLY A 20 -13.19 6.21 6.15
C GLY A 20 -11.98 6.79 6.91
N LEU A 21 -11.96 8.10 7.14
CA LEU A 21 -10.85 8.80 7.79
C LEU A 21 -11.13 9.01 9.28
N SER A 22 -10.26 8.50 10.15
CA SER A 22 -10.25 8.90 11.56
C SER A 22 -9.76 10.35 11.72
N GLN A 23 -10.07 10.97 12.86
CA GLN A 23 -9.60 12.32 13.22
C GLN A 23 -8.07 12.42 13.16
N ASP A 24 -7.37 11.44 13.75
CA ASP A 24 -5.90 11.37 13.74
C ASP A 24 -5.34 11.26 12.32
N ARG A 25 -5.98 10.46 11.47
CA ARG A 25 -5.56 10.30 10.08
C ARG A 25 -5.77 11.58 9.29
N LEU A 26 -6.93 12.22 9.42
CA LEU A 26 -7.21 13.50 8.76
C LEU A 26 -6.22 14.59 9.19
N ALA A 27 -5.92 14.66 10.48
CA ALA A 27 -4.97 15.62 11.05
C ALA A 27 -3.57 15.43 10.47
N LYS A 28 -3.09 14.18 10.39
CA LYS A 28 -1.81 13.84 9.76
C LYS A 28 -1.77 14.19 8.27
N LEU A 29 -2.84 13.94 7.54
CA LEU A 29 -2.93 14.25 6.10
C LEU A 29 -2.95 15.76 5.83
N ALA A 30 -3.61 16.51 6.70
CA ALA A 30 -3.72 17.95 6.62
C ALA A 30 -2.54 18.69 7.26
N ASP A 31 -1.58 17.99 7.89
CA ASP A 31 -0.47 18.61 8.62
C ASP A 31 -0.95 19.63 9.67
N ILE A 32 -1.91 19.20 10.49
CA ILE A 32 -2.47 19.98 11.60
C ILE A 32 -2.56 19.11 12.85
N ALA A 33 -2.56 19.75 14.02
CA ALA A 33 -2.70 19.03 15.28
C ALA A 33 -4.04 18.27 15.33
N ASN A 34 -4.02 17.03 15.83
CA ASN A 34 -5.23 16.21 15.98
C ASN A 34 -6.32 16.92 16.79
N ASN A 35 -5.91 17.63 17.85
CA ASN A 35 -6.82 18.44 18.67
C ASN A 35 -7.57 19.51 17.85
N THR A 36 -7.01 20.01 16.76
CA THR A 36 -7.68 20.97 15.88
C THR A 36 -8.87 20.31 15.16
N ILE A 37 -8.70 19.09 14.65
CA ILE A 37 -9.79 18.33 14.03
C ILE A 37 -10.86 17.97 15.06
N ILE A 38 -10.46 17.48 16.25
CA ILE A 38 -11.39 17.13 17.33
C ILE A 38 -12.28 18.33 17.69
N LYS A 39 -11.69 19.51 17.87
CA LYS A 39 -12.43 20.74 18.18
C LYS A 39 -13.39 21.16 17.08
N ILE A 40 -13.03 20.95 15.80
CA ILE A 40 -13.94 21.23 14.68
C ILE A 40 -15.10 20.24 14.69
N ASP A 41 -14.83 18.95 14.88
CA ASP A 41 -15.84 17.88 14.91
C ASP A 41 -16.83 18.01 16.08
N GLN A 42 -16.36 18.50 17.23
CA GLN A 42 -17.18 18.78 18.40
C GLN A 42 -17.93 20.12 18.29
N GLY A 43 -17.62 20.94 17.27
CA GLY A 43 -18.17 22.28 17.08
C GLY A 43 -17.70 23.31 18.09
N GLU A 44 -16.57 23.04 18.75
CA GLU A 44 -15.87 23.99 19.61
C GLU A 44 -15.10 25.03 18.78
N ASN A 45 -14.57 24.62 17.61
CA ASN A 45 -13.93 25.51 16.65
C ASN A 45 -14.81 25.69 15.41
N GLN A 46 -15.72 26.67 15.48
CA GLN A 46 -16.67 26.95 14.40
C GLN A 46 -16.08 27.76 13.25
N ASN A 47 -14.97 28.47 13.50
CA ASN A 47 -14.34 29.33 12.52
C ASN A 47 -12.81 29.07 12.43
N PRO A 48 -12.40 27.90 11.91
CA PRO A 48 -10.99 27.61 11.70
C PRO A 48 -10.39 28.61 10.71
N THR A 49 -9.08 28.81 10.79
CA THR A 49 -8.40 29.67 9.83
C THR A 49 -8.57 29.13 8.41
N LEU A 50 -8.60 30.03 7.43
CA LEU A 50 -8.66 29.66 6.01
C LEU A 50 -7.52 28.70 5.62
N ASP A 51 -6.35 28.84 6.25
CA ASP A 51 -5.21 27.92 6.08
C ASP A 51 -5.54 26.50 6.55
N THR A 52 -6.18 26.36 7.73
CA THR A 52 -6.60 25.06 8.27
C THR A 52 -7.61 24.37 7.36
N LEU A 53 -8.60 25.12 6.84
CA LEU A 53 -9.59 24.57 5.92
C LEU A 53 -8.97 24.14 4.59
N LYS A 54 -8.02 24.93 4.06
CA LYS A 54 -7.25 24.57 2.85
C LYS A 54 -6.43 23.31 3.05
N LYS A 55 -5.77 23.16 4.20
CA LYS A 55 -4.98 21.99 4.56
C LYS A 55 -5.82 20.70 4.60
N ILE A 56 -6.99 20.76 5.23
CA ILE A 56 -7.97 19.67 5.26
C ILE A 56 -8.44 19.30 3.84
N ALA A 57 -8.63 20.31 2.97
CA ALA A 57 -9.06 20.11 1.59
C ALA A 57 -7.96 19.56 0.64
N LYS A 58 -6.67 19.59 1.03
CA LYS A 58 -5.51 19.44 0.12
C LYS A 58 -4.58 18.24 0.38
N ALA A 59 -5.07 17.14 0.95
CA ALA A 59 -4.25 15.95 1.23
C ALA A 59 -3.44 15.45 0.01
N LYS A 60 -4.04 15.47 -1.18
CA LYS A 60 -3.37 15.16 -2.46
C LYS A 60 -2.20 16.11 -2.74
N ASP A 61 -2.41 17.43 -2.64
CA ASP A 61 -1.36 18.41 -2.92
C ASP A 61 -0.21 18.30 -1.91
N PHE A 62 -0.51 18.07 -0.63
CA PHE A 62 0.49 17.85 0.40
C PHE A 62 1.36 16.64 0.09
N PHE A 63 0.74 15.50 -0.26
CA PHE A 63 1.47 14.30 -0.63
C PHE A 63 2.33 14.51 -1.89
N LEU A 64 1.78 15.15 -2.94
CA LEU A 64 2.53 15.46 -4.16
C LEU A 64 3.72 16.39 -3.88
N ASN A 65 3.56 17.37 -2.98
CA ASN A 65 4.66 18.23 -2.55
C ASN A 65 5.76 17.43 -1.83
N LYS A 66 5.39 16.50 -0.94
CA LYS A 66 6.34 15.59 -0.26
C LYS A 66 7.09 14.68 -1.25
N LEU A 67 6.45 14.33 -2.37
CA LEU A 67 7.05 13.55 -3.45
C LEU A 67 7.94 14.36 -4.40
N LYS A 68 8.02 15.69 -4.32
CA LYS A 68 8.90 16.47 -5.20
C LYS A 68 10.36 16.03 -5.08
N SER A 69 11.09 16.14 -6.19
CA SER A 69 12.53 15.88 -6.27
C SER A 69 13.24 17.11 -6.86
N PRO A 70 14.50 17.39 -6.46
CA PRO A 70 15.28 18.47 -7.09
C PRO A 70 15.68 18.16 -8.54
N THR A 71 15.85 16.89 -8.89
CA THR A 71 16.38 16.46 -10.20
C THR A 71 15.32 15.90 -11.14
N LYS A 72 14.15 15.52 -10.62
CA LYS A 72 12.98 15.02 -11.37
C LYS A 72 11.73 15.68 -10.83
N LYS A 73 10.59 15.63 -11.54
CA LYS A 73 9.33 16.18 -11.02
C LYS A 73 8.92 15.52 -9.69
N TYR A 74 8.99 14.19 -9.62
CA TYR A 74 8.71 13.41 -8.41
C TYR A 74 9.81 12.37 -8.13
N LYS A 75 10.09 12.12 -6.84
CA LYS A 75 10.94 11.01 -6.38
C LYS A 75 10.17 9.70 -6.35
N ARG A 76 10.90 8.59 -6.31
CA ARG A 76 10.33 7.24 -6.20
C ARG A 76 9.53 7.12 -4.90
N TYR A 77 8.30 6.61 -5.00
CA TYR A 77 7.51 6.20 -3.84
C TYR A 77 7.88 4.77 -3.43
N LEU A 78 8.24 4.56 -2.17
CA LEU A 78 8.73 3.28 -1.62
C LEU A 78 7.71 2.64 -0.67
N GLY A 79 6.41 2.81 -0.93
CA GLY A 79 5.36 2.30 -0.05
C GLY A 79 4.95 0.84 -0.29
N SER A 80 5.24 0.27 -1.46
CA SER A 80 4.92 -1.14 -1.73
C SER A 80 6.03 -2.08 -1.23
N PRO A 81 5.70 -3.14 -0.47
CA PRO A 81 6.66 -4.15 -0.01
C PRO A 81 7.12 -5.11 -1.12
N LEU A 82 6.40 -5.18 -2.24
CA LEU A 82 6.68 -6.13 -3.32
C LEU A 82 7.59 -5.50 -4.38
N ARG A 83 8.72 -6.17 -4.69
CA ARG A 83 9.48 -5.85 -5.91
C ARG A 83 8.68 -6.40 -7.08
N TYR A 84 8.37 -5.59 -8.09
CA TYR A 84 7.55 -6.05 -9.23
C TYR A 84 8.02 -5.47 -10.56
N GLY A 85 8.04 -6.31 -11.59
CA GLY A 85 8.33 -5.89 -12.97
C GLY A 85 7.32 -4.85 -13.43
N GLY A 86 7.79 -3.73 -14.01
CA GLY A 86 6.91 -2.62 -14.37
C GLY A 86 6.30 -1.87 -13.18
N GLY A 87 6.78 -2.12 -11.95
CA GLY A 87 6.32 -1.44 -10.74
C GLY A 87 6.40 0.09 -10.87
N LYS A 88 5.22 0.73 -10.90
CA LYS A 88 5.01 2.16 -11.19
C LYS A 88 5.45 3.10 -10.07
N THR A 89 6.38 2.69 -9.22
CA THR A 89 6.91 3.44 -8.07
C THR A 89 7.47 4.83 -8.43
N LEU A 90 8.07 4.98 -9.63
CA LEU A 90 8.52 6.28 -10.16
C LEU A 90 7.38 7.11 -10.75
N ALA A 91 6.27 6.48 -11.14
CA ALA A 91 5.13 7.14 -11.76
C ALA A 91 4.04 7.54 -10.76
N VAL A 92 4.13 7.15 -9.48
CA VAL A 92 3.12 7.45 -8.45
C VAL A 92 2.77 8.94 -8.42
N GLY A 93 3.76 9.83 -8.28
CA GLY A 93 3.49 11.28 -8.26
C GLY A 93 2.84 11.78 -9.55
N HIS A 94 3.31 11.30 -10.70
CA HIS A 94 2.76 11.67 -12.01
C HIS A 94 1.31 11.23 -12.19
N ILE A 95 0.96 10.02 -11.76
CA ILE A 95 -0.39 9.49 -11.88
C ILE A 95 -1.33 10.21 -10.91
N LEU A 96 -0.90 10.38 -9.66
CA LEU A 96 -1.74 10.99 -8.63
C LEU A 96 -2.04 12.47 -8.91
N GLU A 97 -1.15 13.18 -9.62
CA GLU A 97 -1.40 14.54 -10.11
C GLU A 97 -2.68 14.63 -10.95
N PHE A 98 -2.96 13.62 -11.78
CA PHE A 98 -4.14 13.56 -12.62
C PHE A 98 -5.34 12.83 -11.97
N LEU A 99 -5.20 12.35 -10.74
CA LEU A 99 -6.31 11.72 -10.03
C LEU A 99 -7.46 12.74 -9.86
N PRO A 100 -8.68 12.47 -10.36
CA PRO A 100 -9.81 13.37 -10.17
C PRO A 100 -10.05 13.77 -8.70
N PRO A 101 -10.55 15.00 -8.44
CA PRO A 101 -11.01 15.35 -7.11
C PRO A 101 -12.21 14.47 -6.70
N ASP A 102 -12.43 14.33 -5.39
CA ASP A 102 -13.62 13.70 -4.80
C ASP A 102 -13.91 12.23 -5.17
N ILE A 103 -12.85 11.47 -5.49
CA ILE A 103 -12.96 10.02 -5.65
C ILE A 103 -13.17 9.34 -4.30
N LYS A 104 -14.18 8.47 -4.25
CA LYS A 104 -14.46 7.62 -3.07
C LYS A 104 -13.76 6.27 -3.15
N LYS A 105 -13.60 5.75 -4.37
CA LYS A 105 -13.10 4.40 -4.63
C LYS A 105 -12.30 4.34 -5.94
N VAL A 106 -11.21 3.59 -5.94
CA VAL A 106 -10.45 3.23 -7.14
C VAL A 106 -10.57 1.73 -7.37
N VAL A 107 -10.81 1.34 -8.63
CA VAL A 107 -10.79 -0.05 -9.05
C VAL A 107 -9.59 -0.25 -9.96
N SER A 108 -8.65 -1.09 -9.56
CA SER A 108 -7.45 -1.40 -10.32
C SER A 108 -7.56 -2.82 -10.91
N PRO A 109 -7.81 -2.97 -12.22
CA PRO A 109 -7.94 -4.28 -12.85
C PRO A 109 -6.61 -5.04 -13.01
N PHE A 110 -5.48 -4.35 -12.83
CA PHE A 110 -4.12 -4.88 -12.99
C PHE A 110 -3.24 -4.41 -11.82
N PHE A 111 -3.50 -4.97 -10.64
CA PHE A 111 -2.89 -4.52 -9.39
C PHE A 111 -1.36 -4.70 -9.40
N GLY A 112 -0.86 -5.84 -9.87
CA GLY A 112 0.57 -6.13 -9.94
C GLY A 112 1.29 -5.87 -8.60
N GLY A 113 2.32 -5.03 -8.66
CA GLY A 113 3.09 -4.60 -7.49
C GLY A 113 2.43 -3.53 -6.61
N GLY A 114 1.24 -3.04 -6.96
CA GLY A 114 0.40 -2.21 -6.09
C GLY A 114 0.96 -0.83 -5.72
N SER A 115 2.01 -0.32 -6.39
CA SER A 115 2.69 0.90 -5.92
C SER A 115 1.82 2.16 -5.96
N VAL A 116 0.89 2.25 -6.92
CA VAL A 116 -0.02 3.40 -7.07
C VAL A 116 -1.20 3.23 -6.13
N GLU A 117 -1.75 2.04 -6.10
CA GLU A 117 -2.89 1.61 -5.29
C GLU A 117 -2.59 1.76 -3.80
N VAL A 118 -1.42 1.28 -3.35
CA VAL A 118 -0.96 1.48 -1.97
C VAL A 118 -0.80 2.95 -1.65
N ALA A 119 -0.28 3.77 -2.57
CA ALA A 119 -0.17 5.22 -2.34
C ALA A 119 -1.55 5.88 -2.19
N ILE A 120 -2.51 5.53 -3.06
CA ILE A 120 -3.89 6.03 -2.99
C ILE A 120 -4.55 5.61 -1.68
N ALA A 121 -4.49 4.33 -1.33
CA ALA A 121 -5.11 3.80 -0.12
C ALA A 121 -4.47 4.37 1.15
N LYS A 122 -3.15 4.39 1.22
CA LYS A 122 -2.40 4.78 2.43
C LYS A 122 -2.34 6.30 2.60
N GLU A 123 -1.96 7.02 1.55
CA GLU A 123 -1.61 8.44 1.60
C GLU A 123 -2.80 9.35 1.30
N LEU A 124 -3.82 8.88 0.57
CA LEU A 124 -5.03 9.67 0.29
C LEU A 124 -6.26 9.17 1.05
N GLY A 125 -6.20 7.96 1.62
CA GLY A 125 -7.34 7.37 2.34
C GLY A 125 -8.50 6.97 1.45
N ILE A 126 -8.27 6.80 0.16
CA ILE A 126 -9.30 6.39 -0.81
C ILE A 126 -9.38 4.86 -0.82
N GLU A 127 -10.59 4.31 -0.81
CA GLU A 127 -10.79 2.86 -0.91
C GLU A 127 -10.23 2.34 -2.25
N VAL A 128 -9.50 1.23 -2.23
CA VAL A 128 -9.00 0.59 -3.45
C VAL A 128 -9.46 -0.86 -3.50
N ILE A 129 -10.05 -1.25 -4.63
CA ILE A 129 -10.30 -2.65 -4.98
C ILE A 129 -9.32 -3.04 -6.07
N GLY A 130 -8.45 -4.00 -5.75
CA GLY A 130 -7.45 -4.52 -6.67
C GLY A 130 -7.85 -5.87 -7.25
N TYR A 131 -7.60 -6.05 -8.54
CA TYR A 131 -7.70 -7.33 -9.24
C TYR A 131 -6.38 -7.63 -9.93
N ASP A 132 -6.07 -8.91 -10.01
CA ASP A 132 -5.01 -9.43 -10.86
C ASP A 132 -5.42 -10.83 -11.29
N ILE A 133 -5.00 -11.26 -12.48
CA ILE A 133 -5.29 -12.61 -12.97
C ILE A 133 -4.47 -13.67 -12.22
N PHE A 134 -3.36 -13.26 -11.62
CA PHE A 134 -2.45 -14.20 -10.99
C PHE A 134 -2.83 -14.48 -9.52
N GLU A 135 -3.48 -15.61 -9.30
CA GLU A 135 -4.04 -16.03 -8.00
C GLU A 135 -3.04 -15.99 -6.84
N MET A 136 -1.79 -16.42 -7.05
CA MET A 136 -0.78 -16.42 -5.98
C MET A 136 -0.37 -14.99 -5.56
N LEU A 137 -0.34 -14.06 -6.52
CA LEU A 137 -0.12 -12.63 -6.23
C LEU A 137 -1.31 -12.04 -5.47
N VAL A 138 -2.53 -12.38 -5.88
CA VAL A 138 -3.75 -11.97 -5.17
C VAL A 138 -3.74 -12.50 -3.73
N ASN A 139 -3.44 -13.79 -3.54
CA ASN A 139 -3.30 -14.40 -2.22
C ASN A 139 -2.23 -13.70 -1.37
N TYR A 140 -1.06 -13.39 -1.95
CA TYR A 140 -0.03 -12.60 -1.26
C TYR A 140 -0.57 -11.27 -0.75
N TRP A 141 -1.25 -10.49 -1.59
CA TRP A 141 -1.79 -9.19 -1.18
C TRP A 141 -2.85 -9.33 -0.08
N GLN A 142 -3.74 -10.32 -0.20
CA GLN A 142 -4.74 -10.59 0.84
C GLN A 142 -4.11 -10.91 2.19
N ILE A 143 -3.07 -11.76 2.21
CA ILE A 143 -2.33 -12.11 3.42
C ILE A 143 -1.50 -10.93 3.94
N GLN A 144 -0.84 -10.17 3.06
CA GLN A 144 -0.06 -8.99 3.41
C GLN A 144 -0.93 -7.91 4.10
N ILE A 145 -2.19 -7.79 3.69
CA ILE A 145 -3.16 -6.83 4.25
C ILE A 145 -3.78 -7.38 5.55
N SER A 146 -4.26 -8.63 5.55
CA SER A 146 -5.03 -9.19 6.67
C SER A 146 -4.18 -9.77 7.80
N GLN A 147 -2.98 -10.27 7.50
CA GLN A 147 -2.12 -11.03 8.42
C GLN A 147 -0.62 -10.66 8.31
N PRO A 148 -0.24 -9.35 8.27
CA PRO A 148 1.13 -8.91 8.01
C PRO A 148 2.16 -9.48 9.01
N GLU A 149 1.82 -9.54 10.30
CA GLU A 149 2.74 -10.06 11.32
C GLU A 149 3.02 -11.55 11.16
N LYS A 150 2.00 -12.33 10.76
CA LYS A 150 2.18 -13.78 10.54
C LYS A 150 3.01 -14.02 9.29
N LEU A 151 2.80 -13.24 8.24
CA LEU A 151 3.62 -13.27 7.03
C LEU A 151 5.09 -12.94 7.36
N TYR A 152 5.33 -11.85 8.10
CA TYR A 152 6.66 -11.48 8.59
C TYR A 152 7.32 -12.61 9.39
N LYS A 153 6.61 -13.18 10.37
CA LYS A 153 7.11 -14.33 11.16
C LYS A 153 7.39 -15.56 10.31
N GLY A 154 6.62 -15.79 9.23
CA GLY A 154 6.85 -16.84 8.26
C GLY A 154 8.14 -16.62 7.47
N LEU A 155 8.33 -15.41 6.95
CA LEU A 155 9.52 -15.00 6.22
C LEU A 155 10.78 -15.05 7.09
N LEU A 156 10.71 -14.61 8.34
CA LEU A 156 11.83 -14.60 9.29
C LEU A 156 12.40 -15.99 9.56
N LYS A 157 11.59 -17.05 9.42
CA LYS A 157 12.03 -18.45 9.61
C LYS A 157 12.85 -18.97 8.43
N ILE A 158 12.83 -18.30 7.28
CA ILE A 158 13.47 -18.77 6.05
C ILE A 158 14.81 -18.05 5.87
N LYS A 159 15.91 -18.79 6.00
CA LYS A 159 17.24 -18.26 5.67
C LYS A 159 17.36 -18.05 4.15
N PRO A 160 17.91 -16.92 3.67
CA PRO A 160 18.02 -16.62 2.25
C PRO A 160 19.21 -17.34 1.60
N THR A 161 19.14 -18.67 1.52
CA THR A 161 20.16 -19.52 0.90
C THR A 161 19.69 -20.04 -0.45
N ALA A 162 20.63 -20.35 -1.36
CA ALA A 162 20.30 -20.97 -2.65
C ALA A 162 19.53 -22.29 -2.49
N LYS A 163 19.88 -23.09 -1.47
CA LYS A 163 19.19 -24.34 -1.14
C LYS A 163 17.73 -24.11 -0.77
N ASN A 164 17.46 -23.15 0.12
CA ASN A 164 16.09 -22.84 0.53
C ASN A 164 15.28 -22.23 -0.62
N TYR A 165 15.89 -21.35 -1.41
CA TYR A 165 15.26 -20.77 -2.59
C TYR A 165 14.86 -21.84 -3.60
N GLU A 166 15.75 -22.77 -3.92
CA GLU A 166 15.45 -23.84 -4.87
C GLU A 166 14.38 -24.80 -4.34
N LYS A 167 14.42 -25.13 -3.04
CA LYS A 167 13.36 -25.92 -2.39
C LYS A 167 11.99 -25.24 -2.54
N ILE A 168 11.89 -23.96 -2.16
CA ILE A 168 10.64 -23.19 -2.23
C ILE A 168 10.18 -23.03 -3.68
N LYS A 169 11.09 -22.73 -4.61
CA LYS A 169 10.79 -22.64 -6.05
C LYS A 169 10.18 -23.94 -6.57
N ASN A 170 10.73 -25.10 -6.20
CA ASN A 170 10.21 -26.39 -6.63
C ASN A 170 8.85 -26.71 -6.01
N THR A 171 8.63 -26.37 -4.74
CA THR A 171 7.29 -26.46 -4.11
C THR A 171 6.28 -25.61 -4.88
N LEU A 172 6.59 -24.33 -5.15
CA LEU A 172 5.69 -23.45 -5.91
C LEU A 172 5.43 -23.97 -7.32
N ARG A 173 6.44 -24.53 -7.99
CA ARG A 173 6.30 -25.16 -9.32
C ARG A 173 5.40 -26.41 -9.31
N GLN A 174 5.41 -27.18 -8.22
CA GLN A 174 4.51 -28.35 -8.09
C GLN A 174 3.05 -27.92 -7.92
N HIS A 175 2.83 -26.78 -7.27
CA HIS A 175 1.50 -26.23 -7.01
C HIS A 175 1.02 -25.24 -8.07
N TRP A 176 1.87 -24.87 -9.04
CA TRP A 176 1.49 -23.96 -10.12
C TRP A 176 2.04 -24.44 -11.45
N ASN A 177 1.16 -24.54 -12.45
CA ASN A 177 1.57 -24.70 -13.83
C ASN A 177 0.88 -23.67 -14.74
N LYS A 178 1.49 -23.43 -15.91
CA LYS A 178 1.05 -22.37 -16.83
C LYS A 178 -0.35 -22.60 -17.42
N PHE A 179 -0.82 -23.85 -17.44
CA PHE A 179 -2.07 -24.24 -18.06
C PHE A 179 -3.22 -24.31 -17.05
N ASP A 180 -3.00 -24.93 -15.89
CA ASP A 180 -4.04 -25.16 -14.88
C ASP A 180 -4.05 -24.13 -13.74
N GLY A 181 -3.07 -23.22 -13.69
CA GLY A 181 -2.97 -22.22 -12.62
C GLY A 181 -2.46 -22.83 -11.31
N PHE A 182 -2.91 -22.29 -10.18
CA PHE A 182 -2.50 -22.72 -8.85
C PHE A 182 -3.46 -23.78 -8.30
N ASP A 183 -2.93 -24.90 -7.80
CA ASP A 183 -3.76 -26.07 -7.42
C ASP A 183 -4.45 -25.94 -6.05
N GLY A 184 -4.20 -24.85 -5.31
CA GLY A 184 -4.84 -24.53 -4.04
C GLY A 184 -4.44 -25.43 -2.85
N LYS A 185 -3.52 -26.38 -3.02
CA LYS A 185 -3.19 -27.34 -1.94
C LYS A 185 -2.25 -26.78 -0.88
N LEU A 186 -1.46 -25.77 -1.22
CA LEU A 186 -0.58 -25.08 -0.28
C LEU A 186 -1.38 -24.05 0.51
N LYS A 187 -1.30 -24.09 1.84
CA LYS A 187 -2.04 -23.16 2.72
C LYS A 187 -1.75 -21.71 2.35
N ASP A 188 -2.77 -20.85 2.34
CA ASP A 188 -2.71 -19.45 1.90
C ASP A 188 -1.51 -18.66 2.47
N LEU A 189 -1.32 -18.71 3.79
CA LEU A 189 -0.20 -18.04 4.46
C LEU A 189 1.16 -18.58 4.01
N GLU A 190 1.29 -19.90 3.83
CA GLU A 190 2.53 -20.52 3.36
C GLU A 190 2.78 -20.19 1.89
N CYS A 191 1.74 -20.23 1.05
CA CYS A 191 1.78 -19.81 -0.34
C CYS A 191 2.22 -18.34 -0.48
N ALA A 192 1.64 -17.42 0.30
CA ALA A 192 2.03 -16.01 0.31
C ALA A 192 3.48 -15.81 0.77
N THR A 193 3.92 -16.54 1.80
CA THR A 193 5.29 -16.51 2.31
C THR A 193 6.28 -16.96 1.24
N TYR A 194 6.02 -18.11 0.61
CA TYR A 194 6.85 -18.67 -0.43
C TYR A 194 6.85 -17.84 -1.70
N TYR A 195 5.69 -17.33 -2.11
CA TYR A 195 5.56 -16.42 -3.25
C TYR A 195 6.43 -15.18 -3.04
N PHE A 196 6.28 -14.48 -1.92
CA PHE A 196 7.09 -13.29 -1.62
C PHE A 196 8.57 -13.66 -1.63
N PHE A 197 8.97 -14.71 -0.91
CA PHE A 197 10.37 -15.13 -0.82
C PHE A 197 10.97 -15.45 -2.20
N ASN A 198 10.30 -16.25 -3.02
CA ASN A 198 10.78 -16.59 -4.35
C ASN A 198 10.82 -15.36 -5.27
N HIS A 199 9.73 -14.59 -5.31
CA HIS A 199 9.59 -13.46 -6.21
C HIS A 199 10.56 -12.33 -5.86
N ASN A 200 10.58 -11.88 -4.59
CA ASN A 200 11.37 -10.75 -4.18
C ASN A 200 12.87 -11.04 -4.13
N LEU A 201 13.30 -12.29 -3.96
CA LEU A 201 14.74 -12.63 -3.96
C LEU A 201 15.24 -13.00 -5.36
N SER A 202 14.37 -13.04 -6.37
CA SER A 202 14.77 -13.33 -7.74
C SER A 202 15.49 -12.16 -8.43
N TYR A 203 16.29 -12.49 -9.45
CA TYR A 203 16.82 -11.54 -10.42
C TYR A 203 15.69 -11.05 -11.33
N GLY A 204 15.55 -9.73 -11.47
CA GLY A 204 14.49 -9.13 -12.29
C GLY A 204 13.09 -9.57 -11.85
N PRO A 205 12.63 -9.13 -10.66
CA PRO A 205 11.62 -9.78 -9.80
C PRO A 205 10.59 -10.58 -10.59
N GLY A 206 10.81 -11.90 -10.67
CA GLY A 206 10.05 -12.82 -11.49
C GLY A 206 9.69 -14.09 -10.71
N PHE A 207 8.43 -14.49 -10.85
CA PHE A 207 7.93 -15.74 -10.28
C PHE A 207 8.64 -16.94 -10.90
N LEU A 208 9.10 -17.88 -10.06
CA LEU A 208 9.95 -19.02 -10.44
C LEU A 208 11.26 -18.61 -11.13
N GLY A 209 11.72 -17.37 -10.91
CA GLY A 209 12.98 -16.85 -11.44
C GLY A 209 14.23 -17.47 -10.81
N TRP A 210 15.39 -16.92 -11.15
CA TRP A 210 16.67 -17.28 -10.56
C TRP A 210 16.97 -16.41 -9.34
N MET A 211 17.51 -17.01 -8.27
CA MET A 211 17.89 -16.25 -7.08
C MET A 211 18.96 -15.21 -7.42
N SER A 212 18.76 -13.96 -7.02
CA SER A 212 19.78 -12.92 -7.11
C SER A 212 20.84 -13.12 -6.04
N SER A 213 22.11 -12.94 -6.40
CA SER A 213 23.23 -12.98 -5.45
C SER A 213 23.13 -11.90 -4.36
N ILE A 214 22.52 -10.75 -4.67
CA ILE A 214 22.34 -9.62 -3.73
C ILE A 214 21.57 -10.05 -2.48
N TYR A 215 20.54 -10.89 -2.65
CA TYR A 215 19.69 -11.29 -1.55
C TYR A 215 20.13 -12.58 -0.86
N LYS A 216 21.30 -13.12 -1.20
CA LYS A 216 21.95 -14.15 -0.36
C LYS A 216 22.48 -13.55 0.94
N ASP A 217 22.69 -12.24 0.98
CA ASP A 217 23.05 -11.51 2.17
C ASP A 217 21.84 -11.39 3.12
N GLU A 218 22.01 -11.89 4.34
CA GLU A 218 20.95 -11.93 5.35
C GLU A 218 20.53 -10.54 5.81
N LYS A 219 21.44 -9.56 5.89
CA LYS A 219 21.09 -8.18 6.25
C LYS A 219 20.22 -7.55 5.16
N LYS A 220 20.54 -7.79 3.88
CA LYS A 220 19.72 -7.32 2.75
C LYS A 220 18.33 -7.94 2.76
N TYR A 221 18.24 -9.25 3.03
CA TYR A 221 16.96 -9.93 3.18
C TYR A 221 16.13 -9.36 4.35
N LEU A 222 16.73 -9.22 5.54
CA LEU A 222 16.05 -8.68 6.71
C LEU A 222 15.61 -7.22 6.54
N SER A 223 16.33 -6.42 5.75
CA SER A 223 15.92 -5.04 5.45
C SER A 223 14.69 -4.94 4.53
N MET A 224 14.29 -6.04 3.90
CA MET A 224 13.18 -6.10 2.94
C MET A 224 11.87 -6.56 3.57
N ILE A 225 11.94 -7.42 4.59
CA ILE A 225 10.77 -8.02 5.26
C ILE A 225 10.38 -7.22 6.49
#